data_AF-A0A2V9YRM0-F1
#
_entry.id   AF-A0A2V9YRM0-F1
#
_cell.length_a   1.000
_cell.length_b   1.000
_cell.length_c   1.000
_cell.angle_alpha   90.00
_cell.angle_beta   90.00
_cell.angle_gamma   90.00
#
_symmetry.space_group_name_H-M   'P 1'
#
loop_
_entity.id
_entity.type
_entity.pdbx_description
1 polymer ?
#
loop_
_entity_poly.entity_id
_entity_poly.type
_entity_poly.pdbx_seq_one_letter_code
_entity_poly.pdbx_strand_id
1 'polypeptide(L)'
;MIRNERKKTVRRVVRKKDLAARYPRAKEFLFQFSRDNPGVLRGYREDLKQMERTDSASDVDSDDETVIAEALAEVLRNTAVGNDQATAYHRLMIGIVEFIFYPQLSHPKKEQEIHEGRKRIDIVMENGAHTGVFYTLPNIRHLPCAYVPLECKNYGREVANPELDQLAGRFSVNRGKVGFLCCREFENRDLFIQRCRDTFGDDRGLVLPLDDPTVLHYLDRIAHGNRNELEREWAHLVNEVCLN
;
A
#
# COMPACT_ATOMS: atom_id res chain seq x y z
N MET A 1 -72.14 -11.77 28.21
CA MET A 1 -71.33 -11.25 27.08
C MET A 1 -70.32 -10.29 27.70
N ILE A 2 -69.00 -10.43 27.57
CA ILE A 2 -68.21 -10.37 26.34
C ILE A 2 -66.91 -11.20 26.57
N ARG A 3 -66.64 -12.18 25.71
CA ARG A 3 -65.36 -12.91 25.65
C ARG A 3 -64.35 -12.04 24.90
N ASN A 4 -63.23 -11.71 25.54
CA ASN A 4 -62.18 -10.90 24.96
C ASN A 4 -61.24 -11.81 24.13
N GLU A 5 -61.42 -11.86 22.80
CA GLU A 5 -60.55 -12.60 21.90
C GLU A 5 -59.23 -11.84 21.67
N ARG A 6 -58.15 -12.32 22.30
CA ARG A 6 -56.79 -11.86 22.01
C ARG A 6 -56.36 -12.37 20.62
N LYS A 7 -56.28 -11.48 19.63
CA LYS A 7 -55.65 -11.76 18.32
C LYS A 7 -54.19 -12.20 18.55
N LYS A 8 -53.88 -13.46 18.21
CA LYS A 8 -52.50 -13.97 18.18
C LYS A 8 -51.78 -13.36 16.97
N THR A 9 -50.83 -12.46 17.22
CA THR A 9 -49.89 -12.01 16.18
C THR A 9 -48.91 -13.14 15.89
N VAL A 10 -49.15 -13.90 14.83
CA VAL A 10 -48.25 -14.98 14.40
C VAL A 10 -46.96 -14.36 13.90
N ARG A 11 -45.85 -14.58 14.62
CA ARG A 11 -44.52 -14.11 14.21
C ARG A 11 -44.12 -14.89 12.95
N ARG A 12 -44.03 -14.21 11.81
CA ARG A 12 -43.61 -14.81 10.54
C ARG A 12 -42.13 -15.22 10.64
N VAL A 13 -41.89 -16.52 10.69
CA VAL A 13 -40.53 -17.09 10.66
C VAL A 13 -40.10 -17.23 9.21
N VAL A 14 -39.05 -16.53 8.80
CA VAL A 14 -38.44 -16.65 7.48
C VAL A 14 -37.21 -17.55 7.60
N ARG A 15 -37.19 -18.69 6.91
CA ARG A 15 -36.03 -19.60 6.92
C ARG A 15 -35.22 -19.45 5.64
N LYS A 16 -33.89 -19.63 5.72
CA LYS A 16 -32.98 -19.56 4.57
C LYS A 16 -33.41 -20.48 3.42
N LYS A 17 -33.92 -21.68 3.73
CA LYS A 17 -34.43 -22.64 2.74
C LYS A 17 -35.64 -22.13 1.95
N ASP A 18 -36.52 -21.36 2.61
CA ASP A 18 -37.74 -20.83 1.97
C ASP A 18 -37.39 -19.66 1.04
N LEU A 19 -36.33 -18.90 1.38
CA LEU A 19 -35.76 -17.87 0.52
C LEU A 19 -35.05 -18.48 -0.68
N ALA A 20 -34.24 -19.53 -0.49
CA ALA A 20 -33.52 -20.19 -1.59
C ALA A 20 -34.49 -20.80 -2.63
N ALA A 21 -35.64 -21.32 -2.18
CA ALA A 21 -36.69 -21.81 -3.06
C ALA A 21 -37.37 -20.69 -3.88
N ARG A 22 -37.50 -19.49 -3.31
CA ARG A 22 -38.14 -18.34 -3.95
C ARG A 22 -37.18 -17.49 -4.81
N TYR A 23 -35.90 -17.50 -4.48
CA TYR A 23 -34.84 -16.72 -5.11
C TYR A 23 -33.69 -17.66 -5.50
N PRO A 24 -33.87 -18.44 -6.59
CA PRO A 24 -32.85 -19.38 -7.04
C PRO A 24 -31.60 -18.61 -7.50
N ARG A 25 -30.41 -19.03 -7.06
CA ARG A 25 -29.13 -18.39 -7.42
C ARG A 25 -28.64 -18.77 -8.83
N ALA A 26 -29.56 -19.05 -9.74
CA ALA A 26 -29.26 -19.38 -11.12
C ALA A 26 -28.91 -18.10 -11.90
N LYS A 27 -27.99 -18.21 -12.85
CA LYS A 27 -27.51 -17.08 -13.68
C LYS A 27 -28.68 -16.36 -14.38
N GLU A 28 -29.63 -17.12 -14.90
CA GLU A 28 -30.82 -16.59 -15.58
C GLU A 28 -31.72 -15.77 -14.64
N PHE A 29 -31.93 -16.27 -13.43
CA PHE A 29 -32.72 -15.55 -12.42
C PHE A 29 -32.05 -14.25 -12.00
N LEU A 30 -30.73 -14.28 -11.75
CA LEU A 30 -29.97 -13.08 -11.38
C LEU A 30 -30.01 -12.04 -12.50
N PHE A 31 -29.84 -12.45 -13.75
CA PHE A 31 -29.94 -11.56 -14.90
C PHE A 31 -31.32 -10.90 -14.99
N GLN A 32 -32.39 -11.69 -14.94
CA GLN A 32 -33.76 -11.19 -15.02
C GLN A 32 -34.11 -10.28 -13.84
N PHE A 33 -33.73 -10.68 -12.63
CA PHE A 33 -33.93 -9.90 -11.41
C PHE A 33 -33.21 -8.55 -11.46
N SER A 34 -31.95 -8.53 -11.91
CA SER A 34 -31.17 -7.30 -12.06
C SER A 34 -31.73 -6.37 -13.14
N ARG A 35 -32.26 -6.93 -14.24
CA ARG A 35 -32.95 -6.17 -15.30
C ARG A 35 -34.22 -5.50 -14.77
N ASP A 36 -35.02 -6.25 -14.02
CA ASP A 36 -36.32 -5.77 -13.54
C ASP A 36 -36.18 -4.86 -12.31
N ASN A 37 -35.04 -4.89 -11.62
CA ASN A 37 -34.75 -4.12 -10.42
C ASN A 37 -33.43 -3.33 -10.53
N PRO A 38 -33.32 -2.36 -11.47
CA PRO A 38 -32.07 -1.65 -11.73
C PRO A 38 -31.59 -0.81 -10.53
N GLY A 39 -32.50 -0.37 -9.66
CA GLY A 39 -32.17 0.33 -8.42
C GLY A 39 -31.46 -0.58 -7.40
N VAL A 40 -31.83 -1.85 -7.31
CA VAL A 40 -31.17 -2.84 -6.43
C VAL A 40 -29.76 -3.12 -6.94
N LEU A 41 -29.56 -3.26 -8.24
CA LEU A 41 -28.23 -3.43 -8.83
C LEU A 41 -27.34 -2.19 -8.60
N ARG A 42 -27.91 -0.98 -8.72
CA ARG A 42 -27.18 0.26 -8.44
C ARG A 42 -26.78 0.37 -6.98
N GLY A 43 -27.72 0.12 -6.07
CA GLY A 43 -27.45 0.07 -4.63
C GLY A 43 -26.36 -0.95 -4.31
N TYR A 44 -26.49 -2.18 -4.81
CA TYR A 44 -25.47 -3.21 -4.64
C TYR A 44 -24.08 -2.79 -5.17
N ARG A 45 -24.01 -2.09 -6.30
CA ARG A 45 -22.74 -1.54 -6.82
C ARG A 45 -22.17 -0.42 -5.96
N GLU A 46 -23.01 0.43 -5.38
CA GLU A 46 -22.57 1.47 -4.46
C GLU A 46 -22.14 0.88 -3.12
N ASP A 47 -22.86 -0.13 -2.61
CA ASP A 47 -22.51 -0.89 -1.42
C ASP A 47 -21.16 -1.61 -1.63
N LEU A 48 -20.95 -2.26 -2.79
CA LEU A 48 -19.66 -2.85 -3.14
C LEU A 48 -18.55 -1.81 -3.18
N LYS A 49 -18.77 -0.64 -3.77
CA LYS A 49 -17.79 0.45 -3.75
C LYS A 49 -17.51 0.99 -2.35
N GLN A 50 -18.51 1.01 -1.47
CA GLN A 50 -18.33 1.42 -0.07
C GLN A 50 -17.59 0.35 0.73
N MET A 51 -17.88 -0.94 0.48
CA MET A 51 -17.15 -2.08 1.02
C MET A 51 -15.71 -2.06 0.56
N GLU A 52 -15.42 -1.92 -0.74
CA GLU A 52 -14.03 -1.75 -1.25
C GLU A 52 -13.29 -0.56 -0.63
N ARG A 53 -14.02 0.52 -0.25
CA ARG A 53 -13.44 1.68 0.44
C ARG A 53 -13.22 1.46 1.94
N THR A 54 -13.88 0.46 2.53
CA THR A 54 -13.86 0.17 3.98
C THR A 54 -12.96 -1.04 4.26
N ASP A 55 -13.01 -2.06 3.41
CA ASP A 55 -12.19 -3.29 3.40
C ASP A 55 -10.79 -3.04 2.79
N SER A 56 -10.40 -1.79 2.52
CA SER A 56 -8.98 -1.45 2.35
C SER A 56 -8.16 -1.70 3.64
N ALA A 57 -8.84 -1.97 4.76
CA ALA A 57 -8.25 -2.58 5.95
C ALA A 57 -8.30 -4.12 5.82
N SER A 58 -7.20 -4.64 5.26
CA SER A 58 -6.64 -5.99 5.39
C SER A 58 -7.48 -7.20 4.92
N ASP A 59 -7.05 -7.79 3.79
CA ASP A 59 -7.28 -9.21 3.45
C ASP A 59 -6.62 -10.18 4.46
N VAL A 60 -6.00 -9.64 5.51
CA VAL A 60 -5.24 -10.29 6.57
C VAL A 60 -5.97 -10.02 7.89
N ASP A 61 -6.16 -11.06 8.71
CA ASP A 61 -6.78 -10.87 10.03
C ASP A 61 -5.94 -9.91 10.88
N SER A 62 -6.55 -9.11 11.76
CA SER A 62 -5.81 -8.13 12.56
C SER A 62 -4.78 -8.80 13.47
N ASP A 63 -5.10 -10.00 13.97
CA ASP A 63 -4.18 -10.81 14.77
C ASP A 63 -2.99 -11.30 13.92
N ASP A 64 -3.21 -11.60 12.64
CA ASP A 64 -2.15 -11.99 11.70
C ASP A 64 -1.26 -10.78 11.35
N GLU A 65 -1.83 -9.58 11.17
CA GLU A 65 -1.03 -8.37 10.90
C GLU A 65 -0.05 -8.06 12.03
N THR A 66 -0.49 -8.19 13.30
CA THR A 66 0.39 -7.96 14.45
C THR A 66 1.57 -8.93 14.46
N VAL A 67 1.32 -10.22 14.30
CA VAL A 67 2.37 -11.25 14.30
C VAL A 67 3.35 -11.05 13.15
N ILE A 68 2.85 -10.72 11.95
CA ILE A 68 3.69 -10.46 10.78
C ILE A 68 4.55 -9.22 11.00
N ALA A 69 3.97 -8.13 11.51
CA ALA A 69 4.69 -6.88 11.75
C ALA A 69 5.85 -7.06 12.76
N GLU A 70 5.58 -7.74 13.87
CA GLU A 70 6.57 -8.04 14.90
C GLU A 70 7.69 -8.94 14.35
N ALA A 71 7.35 -10.00 13.61
CA ALA A 71 8.33 -10.90 13.00
C ALA A 71 9.23 -10.17 11.98
N LEU A 72 8.64 -9.34 11.11
CA LEU A 72 9.41 -8.54 10.14
C LEU A 72 10.34 -7.54 10.86
N ALA A 73 9.88 -6.89 11.92
CA ALA A 73 10.68 -5.97 12.71
C ALA A 73 11.85 -6.68 13.41
N GLU A 74 11.63 -7.87 13.96
CA GLU A 74 12.67 -8.70 14.58
C GLU A 74 13.74 -9.09 13.55
N VAL A 75 13.34 -9.59 12.38
CA VAL A 75 14.27 -9.99 11.31
C VAL A 75 15.05 -8.79 10.79
N LEU A 76 14.44 -7.60 10.67
CA LEU A 76 15.14 -6.38 10.25
C LEU A 76 16.23 -5.97 11.24
N ARG A 77 15.91 -5.95 12.54
CA ARG A 77 16.89 -5.63 13.61
C ARG A 77 18.05 -6.63 13.64
N ASN A 78 17.77 -7.91 13.38
CA ASN A 78 18.77 -8.98 13.43
C ASN A 78 19.57 -9.13 12.13
N THR A 79 19.17 -8.48 11.04
CA THR A 79 19.92 -8.50 9.77
C THR A 79 21.17 -7.64 9.91
N ALA A 80 22.36 -8.25 9.84
CA ALA A 80 23.61 -7.51 9.98
C ALA A 80 23.82 -6.49 8.84
N VAL A 81 24.42 -5.36 9.18
CA VAL A 81 24.78 -4.31 8.23
C VAL A 81 26.01 -4.72 7.43
N GLY A 82 26.07 -4.37 6.15
CA GLY A 82 27.22 -4.59 5.28
C GLY A 82 26.92 -5.40 4.02
N ASN A 83 27.90 -5.46 3.12
CA ASN A 83 27.75 -6.07 1.80
C ASN A 83 27.41 -7.57 1.87
N ASP A 84 27.95 -8.28 2.85
CA ASP A 84 27.77 -9.74 2.99
C ASP A 84 26.30 -10.12 3.19
N GLN A 85 25.51 -9.24 3.80
CA GLN A 85 24.07 -9.44 4.02
C GLN A 85 23.18 -8.59 3.09
N ALA A 86 23.76 -7.91 2.10
CA ALA A 86 22.98 -7.04 1.20
C ALA A 86 21.85 -7.79 0.48
N THR A 87 22.11 -9.02 0.02
CA THR A 87 21.08 -9.84 -0.63
C THR A 87 19.97 -10.27 0.32
N ALA A 88 20.30 -10.57 1.58
CA ALA A 88 19.32 -10.93 2.61
C ALA A 88 18.45 -9.72 2.97
N TYR A 89 19.08 -8.56 3.20
CA TYR A 89 18.39 -7.29 3.43
C TYR A 89 17.45 -6.92 2.28
N HIS A 90 17.90 -7.05 1.02
CA HIS A 90 17.05 -6.78 -0.15
C HIS A 90 15.81 -7.68 -0.20
N ARG A 91 15.97 -8.98 0.06
CA ARG A 91 14.83 -9.92 0.09
C ARG A 91 13.87 -9.59 1.22
N LEU A 92 14.40 -9.23 2.40
CA LEU A 92 13.60 -8.79 3.52
C LEU A 92 12.82 -7.52 3.19
N MET A 93 13.49 -6.52 2.62
CA MET A 93 12.86 -5.25 2.26
C MET A 93 11.72 -5.42 1.25
N ILE A 94 11.80 -6.37 0.31
CA ILE A 94 10.67 -6.70 -0.57
C ILE A 94 9.40 -7.05 0.22
N GLY A 95 9.51 -7.96 1.20
CA GLY A 95 8.36 -8.35 2.02
C GLY A 95 7.89 -7.21 2.93
N ILE A 96 8.82 -6.45 3.49
CA ILE A 96 8.50 -5.31 4.36
C ILE A 96 7.74 -4.22 3.60
N VAL A 97 8.25 -3.78 2.45
CA VAL A 97 7.60 -2.68 1.69
C VAL A 97 6.28 -3.13 1.10
N GLU A 98 6.16 -4.39 0.67
CA GLU A 98 4.87 -4.96 0.27
C GLU A 98 3.88 -4.93 1.44
N PHE A 99 4.28 -5.40 2.62
CA PHE A 99 3.41 -5.44 3.79
C PHE A 99 2.99 -4.05 4.29
N ILE A 100 3.90 -3.07 4.27
CA ILE A 100 3.63 -1.70 4.71
C ILE A 100 2.71 -0.99 3.71
N PHE A 101 3.03 -1.03 2.42
CA PHE A 101 2.33 -0.23 1.42
C PHE A 101 1.12 -0.91 0.79
N TYR A 102 0.87 -2.18 1.07
CA TYR A 102 -0.37 -2.85 0.65
C TYR A 102 -1.61 -2.16 1.25
N PRO A 103 -2.70 -1.96 0.48
CA PRO A 103 -2.88 -2.33 -0.94
C PRO A 103 -2.48 -1.23 -1.94
N GLN A 104 -1.98 -0.07 -1.49
CA GLN A 104 -1.70 1.07 -2.37
C GLN A 104 -0.57 0.78 -3.37
N LEU A 105 0.51 0.16 -2.90
CA LEU A 105 1.56 -0.40 -3.75
C LEU A 105 1.53 -1.93 -3.62
N SER A 106 1.63 -2.63 -4.75
CA SER A 106 1.52 -4.09 -4.80
C SER A 106 2.42 -4.70 -5.87
N HIS A 107 2.42 -6.04 -5.96
CA HIS A 107 3.15 -6.81 -6.97
C HIS A 107 4.64 -6.45 -7.05
N PRO A 108 5.40 -6.54 -5.93
CA PRO A 108 6.82 -6.20 -5.96
C PRO A 108 7.55 -7.13 -6.92
N LYS A 109 8.21 -6.53 -7.91
CA LYS A 109 9.06 -7.24 -8.86
C LYS A 109 10.50 -7.06 -8.46
N LYS A 110 11.13 -8.18 -8.08
CA LYS A 110 12.57 -8.26 -7.95
C LYS A 110 13.18 -8.42 -9.34
N GLU A 111 13.95 -7.43 -9.74
CA GLU A 111 14.62 -7.32 -11.04
C GLU A 111 13.71 -7.19 -12.26
N GLN A 112 13.86 -6.05 -12.94
CA GLN A 112 13.73 -5.94 -14.37
C GLN A 112 15.11 -5.50 -14.86
N GLU A 113 15.79 -6.27 -15.70
CA GLU A 113 17.00 -5.77 -16.37
C GLU A 113 16.61 -4.54 -17.20
N ILE A 114 17.23 -3.39 -16.91
CA ILE A 114 17.04 -2.18 -17.70
C ILE A 114 18.33 -1.93 -18.48
N HIS A 115 18.20 -1.79 -19.81
CA HIS A 115 19.30 -1.48 -20.74
C HIS A 115 20.44 -2.53 -20.72
N GLU A 116 20.19 -3.72 -21.27
CA GLU A 116 21.22 -4.76 -21.54
C GLU A 116 22.06 -5.12 -20.29
N GLY A 117 21.41 -5.32 -19.14
CA GLY A 117 22.07 -5.77 -17.91
C GLY A 117 22.90 -4.70 -17.16
N ARG A 118 22.90 -3.42 -17.59
CA ARG A 118 23.76 -2.37 -16.99
C ARG A 118 23.12 -1.55 -15.86
N LYS A 119 21.79 -1.58 -15.70
CA LYS A 119 21.09 -0.86 -14.61
C LYS A 119 20.11 -1.80 -13.88
N ARG A 120 20.27 -1.93 -12.56
CA ARG A 120 19.47 -2.80 -11.68
C ARG A 120 18.72 -1.97 -10.64
N ILE A 121 17.39 -1.91 -10.74
CA ILE A 121 16.51 -1.45 -9.65
C ILE A 121 16.25 -2.64 -8.75
N ASP A 122 16.43 -2.46 -7.43
CA ASP A 122 16.29 -3.55 -6.47
C ASP A 122 14.85 -4.06 -6.43
N ILE A 123 13.87 -3.15 -6.36
CA ILE A 123 12.44 -3.46 -6.27
C ILE A 123 11.65 -2.47 -7.13
N VAL A 124 10.67 -2.95 -7.89
CA VAL A 124 9.66 -2.09 -8.51
C VAL A 124 8.29 -2.55 -8.04
N MET A 125 7.49 -1.63 -7.48
CA MET A 125 6.11 -1.88 -7.11
C MET A 125 5.14 -1.21 -8.08
N GLU A 126 3.96 -1.79 -8.25
CA GLU A 126 2.88 -1.22 -9.05
C GLU A 126 1.98 -0.36 -8.16
N ASN A 127 1.69 0.86 -8.61
CA ASN A 127 0.76 1.74 -7.93
C ASN A 127 -0.67 1.44 -8.38
N GLY A 128 -1.42 0.78 -7.50
CA GLY A 128 -2.84 0.47 -7.67
C GLY A 128 -3.76 1.37 -6.86
N ALA A 129 -3.24 2.45 -6.27
CA ALA A 129 -3.98 3.25 -5.31
C ALA A 129 -5.19 3.97 -5.93
N HIS A 130 -6.35 3.86 -5.28
CA HIS A 130 -7.58 4.58 -5.63
C HIS A 130 -7.85 5.80 -4.74
N THR A 131 -7.13 5.91 -3.64
CA THR A 131 -7.19 7.01 -2.67
C THR A 131 -5.79 7.24 -2.08
N GLY A 132 -5.64 8.29 -1.28
CA GLY A 132 -4.43 8.55 -0.53
C GLY A 132 -3.26 9.15 -1.32
N VAL A 133 -2.06 9.08 -0.75
CA VAL A 133 -0.84 9.70 -1.27
C VAL A 133 -0.50 9.19 -2.66
N PHE A 134 -0.49 7.87 -2.84
CA PHE A 134 -0.11 7.26 -4.12
C PHE A 134 -1.16 7.50 -5.22
N TYR A 135 -2.42 7.78 -4.87
CA TYR A 135 -3.42 8.29 -5.80
C TYR A 135 -3.23 9.79 -6.10
N THR A 136 -2.86 10.59 -5.09
CA THR A 136 -2.75 12.05 -5.21
C THR A 136 -1.54 12.48 -6.06
N LEU A 137 -0.41 11.77 -5.94
CA LEU A 137 0.83 12.06 -6.66
C LEU A 137 0.64 12.17 -8.19
N PRO A 138 0.04 11.20 -8.90
CA PRO A 138 -0.15 11.29 -10.34
C PRO A 138 -1.35 12.15 -10.73
N ASN A 139 -2.42 12.16 -9.94
CA ASN A 139 -3.68 12.81 -10.32
C ASN A 139 -3.74 14.30 -9.99
N ILE A 140 -3.06 14.74 -8.93
CA ILE A 140 -3.09 16.14 -8.46
C ILE A 140 -1.73 16.82 -8.65
N ARG A 141 -0.64 16.14 -8.31
CA ARG A 141 0.73 16.68 -8.46
C ARG A 141 1.34 16.42 -9.84
N HIS A 142 0.65 15.68 -10.70
CA HIS A 142 1.11 15.31 -12.04
C HIS A 142 2.50 14.62 -12.05
N LEU A 143 2.80 13.86 -11.01
CA LEU A 143 4.01 13.04 -10.91
C LEU A 143 3.68 11.61 -11.35
N PRO A 144 4.07 11.17 -12.56
CA PRO A 144 3.79 9.80 -13.00
C PRO A 144 4.39 8.81 -12.01
N CYS A 145 3.60 7.89 -11.48
CA CYS A 145 4.10 6.86 -10.56
C CYS A 145 3.30 5.57 -10.68
N ALA A 146 2.94 5.17 -11.91
CA ALA A 146 2.35 3.86 -12.18
C ALA A 146 3.27 2.72 -11.67
N TYR A 147 4.58 2.96 -11.73
CA TYR A 147 5.60 2.13 -11.10
C TYR A 147 6.37 2.99 -10.09
N VAL A 148 6.66 2.41 -8.93
CA VAL A 148 7.42 3.02 -7.85
C VAL A 148 8.67 2.18 -7.62
N PRO A 149 9.84 2.60 -8.12
CA PRO A 149 11.10 1.92 -7.83
C PRO A 149 11.58 2.20 -6.40
N LEU A 150 12.16 1.18 -5.79
CA LEU A 150 12.86 1.27 -4.52
C LEU A 150 14.29 0.77 -4.72
N GLU A 151 15.25 1.55 -4.24
CA GLU A 151 16.66 1.19 -4.19
C GLU A 151 17.04 0.95 -2.73
N CYS A 152 17.55 -0.24 -2.39
CA CYS A 152 17.84 -0.64 -1.03
C CYS A 152 19.36 -0.71 -0.81
N LYS A 153 19.87 -0.08 0.24
CA LYS A 153 21.30 -0.08 0.59
C LYS A 153 21.51 -0.62 2.00
N ASN A 154 22.08 -1.83 2.11
CA ASN A 154 22.50 -2.41 3.39
C ASN A 154 23.87 -1.86 3.85
N TYR A 155 24.07 -0.55 3.78
CA TYR A 155 25.30 0.10 4.20
C TYR A 155 25.14 0.71 5.57
N GLY A 156 26.21 0.67 6.38
CA GLY A 156 26.28 1.35 7.68
C GLY A 156 27.00 2.70 7.60
N ARG A 157 27.14 3.25 6.39
CA ARG A 157 27.79 4.52 6.10
C ARG A 157 26.82 5.41 5.33
N GLU A 158 27.06 6.72 5.33
CA GLU A 158 26.23 7.73 4.66
C GLU A 158 25.81 7.31 3.24
N VAL A 159 24.50 7.30 3.00
CA VAL A 159 23.99 7.27 1.63
C VAL A 159 24.18 8.65 1.01
N ALA A 160 24.94 8.71 -0.07
CA ALA A 160 25.40 9.95 -0.64
C ALA A 160 24.65 10.31 -1.93
N ASN A 161 25.04 11.43 -2.55
CA ASN A 161 24.51 11.88 -3.83
C ASN A 161 24.57 10.82 -4.95
N PRO A 162 25.61 9.97 -5.08
CA PRO A 162 25.67 8.99 -6.16
C PRO A 162 24.48 8.03 -6.17
N GLU A 163 24.01 7.55 -5.02
CA GLU A 163 22.85 6.66 -4.91
C GLU A 163 21.55 7.38 -5.27
N LEU A 164 21.40 8.62 -4.77
CA LEU A 164 20.25 9.48 -5.10
C LEU A 164 20.19 9.77 -6.60
N ASP A 165 21.30 10.20 -7.20
CA ASP A 165 21.43 10.49 -8.62
C ASP A 165 21.23 9.23 -9.47
N GLN A 166 21.68 8.07 -8.98
CA GLN A 166 21.46 6.79 -9.64
C GLN A 166 19.98 6.45 -9.71
N LEU A 167 19.21 6.65 -8.63
CA LEU A 167 17.77 6.42 -8.61
C LEU A 167 17.04 7.43 -9.50
N ALA A 168 17.32 8.73 -9.32
CA ALA A 168 16.71 9.79 -10.13
C ALA A 168 16.98 9.61 -11.63
N GLY A 169 18.20 9.20 -12.00
CA GLY A 169 18.57 8.89 -13.39
C GLY A 169 17.86 7.68 -14.01
N ARG A 170 17.05 6.94 -13.24
CA ARG A 170 16.21 5.84 -13.72
C ARG A 170 14.76 6.26 -13.93
N PHE A 171 14.34 7.37 -13.34
CA PHE A 171 12.99 7.88 -13.51
C PHE A 171 12.69 8.23 -14.96
N SER A 172 11.43 8.03 -15.34
CA SER A 172 10.88 8.45 -16.64
C SER A 172 9.36 8.45 -16.55
N VAL A 173 8.70 9.07 -17.52
CA VAL A 173 7.23 9.06 -17.57
C VAL A 173 6.66 7.63 -17.58
N ASN A 174 7.34 6.70 -18.27
CA ASN A 174 6.88 5.31 -18.40
C ASN A 174 7.30 4.41 -17.22
N ARG A 175 8.37 4.76 -16.50
CA ARG A 175 8.90 3.97 -15.36
C ARG A 175 8.53 4.56 -14.00
N GLY A 176 7.86 5.71 -13.97
CA GLY A 176 7.61 6.48 -12.77
C GLY A 176 8.69 7.53 -12.49
N LYS A 177 8.26 8.61 -11.82
CA LYS A 177 9.03 9.74 -11.30
C LYS A 177 8.96 9.83 -9.76
N VAL A 178 8.42 8.81 -9.08
CA VAL A 178 8.38 8.73 -7.61
C VAL A 178 9.02 7.42 -7.20
N GLY A 179 9.99 7.47 -6.28
CA GLY A 179 10.66 6.27 -5.78
C GLY A 179 11.17 6.44 -4.36
N PHE A 180 11.60 5.32 -3.77
CA PHE A 180 12.18 5.29 -2.43
C PHE A 180 13.66 4.95 -2.48
N LEU A 181 14.44 5.63 -1.64
CA LEU A 181 15.78 5.20 -1.31
C LEU A 181 15.74 4.63 0.12
N CYS A 182 15.91 3.32 0.22
CA CYS A 182 15.90 2.59 1.48
C CYS A 182 17.32 2.35 1.98
N CYS A 183 17.58 2.58 3.27
CA CYS A 183 18.88 2.29 3.87
C CYS A 183 18.77 1.92 5.35
N ARG A 184 19.89 1.52 5.95
CA ARG A 184 19.93 1.21 7.38
C ARG A 184 19.73 2.46 8.24
N GLU A 185 20.43 3.53 7.89
CA GLU A 185 20.38 4.80 8.63
C GLU A 185 20.84 5.95 7.71
N PHE A 186 20.38 7.17 8.00
CA PHE A 186 20.94 8.40 7.45
C PHE A 186 21.78 9.11 8.51
N GLU A 187 23.09 9.26 8.28
CA GLU A 187 23.97 9.99 9.21
C GLU A 187 23.51 11.45 9.43
N ASN A 188 23.06 12.10 8.36
CA ASN A 188 22.44 13.43 8.41
C ASN A 188 21.17 13.45 7.55
N ARG A 189 20.04 13.06 8.17
CA ARG A 189 18.73 12.99 7.50
C ARG A 189 18.29 14.33 6.93
N ASP A 190 18.54 15.44 7.62
CA ASP A 190 18.16 16.78 7.16
C ASP A 190 18.90 17.17 5.89
N LEU A 191 20.21 16.92 5.83
CA LEU A 191 21.02 17.13 4.64
C LEU A 191 20.56 16.23 3.48
N PHE A 192 20.21 14.97 3.79
CA PHE A 192 19.68 14.06 2.77
C PHE A 192 18.34 14.54 2.20
N ILE A 193 17.44 15.05 3.05
CA ILE A 193 16.17 15.66 2.60
C ILE A 193 16.42 16.89 1.74
N GLN A 194 17.38 17.74 2.09
CA GLN A 194 17.77 18.88 1.24
C GLN A 194 18.18 18.42 -0.16
N ARG A 195 19.01 17.36 -0.25
CA ARG A 195 19.40 16.76 -1.55
C ARG A 195 18.20 16.21 -2.32
N CYS A 196 17.23 15.58 -1.64
CA CYS A 196 15.98 15.14 -2.27
C CYS A 196 15.15 16.32 -2.78
N ARG A 197 15.08 17.43 -2.03
CA ARG A 197 14.40 18.67 -2.43
C ARG A 197 15.03 19.27 -3.67
N ASP A 198 16.36 19.35 -3.72
CA ASP A 198 17.10 19.86 -4.88
C ASP A 198 16.83 18.98 -6.11
N THR A 199 16.89 17.65 -5.95
CA THR A 199 16.58 16.68 -7.01
C THR A 199 15.15 16.85 -7.54
N PHE A 200 14.19 17.07 -6.65
CA PHE A 200 12.80 17.31 -7.02
C PHE A 200 12.62 18.67 -7.71
N GLY A 201 13.26 19.72 -7.21
CA GLY A 201 13.23 21.07 -7.78
C GLY A 201 13.82 21.14 -9.19
N ASP A 202 14.80 20.27 -9.49
CA ASP A 202 15.41 20.12 -10.82
C ASP A 202 14.56 19.29 -11.81
N ASP A 203 13.31 18.93 -11.46
CA ASP A 203 12.42 18.02 -12.21
C ASP A 203 13.04 16.63 -12.50
N ARG A 204 14.00 16.20 -11.68
CA ARG A 204 14.60 14.86 -11.76
C ARG A 204 13.78 13.80 -11.04
N GLY A 205 12.62 14.18 -10.51
CA GLY A 205 11.62 13.35 -9.85
C GLY A 205 11.73 13.33 -8.32
N LEU A 206 10.75 12.69 -7.69
CA LEU A 206 10.58 12.65 -6.24
C LEU A 206 11.25 11.41 -5.66
N VAL A 207 12.31 11.61 -4.88
CA VAL A 207 12.96 10.54 -4.10
C VAL A 207 12.61 10.71 -2.64
N LEU A 208 12.05 9.65 -2.04
CA LEU A 208 11.64 9.62 -0.64
C LEU A 208 12.64 8.79 0.19
N PRO A 209 13.24 9.36 1.25
CA PRO A 209 14.12 8.61 2.14
C PRO A 209 13.33 7.65 3.04
N LEU A 210 13.80 6.40 3.17
CA LEU A 210 13.17 5.40 4.05
C LEU A 210 14.24 4.58 4.78
N ASP A 211 14.60 4.98 6.00
CA ASP A 211 15.56 4.27 6.83
C ASP A 211 14.92 3.19 7.72
N ASP A 212 15.74 2.30 8.30
CA ASP A 212 15.25 1.28 9.23
C ASP A 212 14.45 1.87 10.41
N PRO A 213 14.86 2.98 11.07
CA PRO A 213 14.04 3.61 12.11
C PRO A 213 12.62 3.96 11.64
N THR A 214 12.48 4.55 10.45
CA THR A 214 11.15 4.87 9.89
C THR A 214 10.36 3.61 9.56
N VAL A 215 11.02 2.60 8.98
CA VAL A 215 10.39 1.30 8.67
C VAL A 215 9.91 0.59 9.93
N LEU A 216 10.75 0.53 10.97
CA LEU A 216 10.41 -0.07 12.25
C LEU A 216 9.27 0.67 12.93
N HIS A 217 9.21 2.00 12.81
CA HIS A 217 8.08 2.79 13.28
C HIS A 217 6.80 2.40 12.54
N TYR A 218 6.81 2.27 11.21
CA TYR A 218 5.63 1.82 10.47
C TYR A 218 5.16 0.42 10.86
N LEU A 219 6.09 -0.52 11.03
CA LEU A 219 5.78 -1.86 11.51
C LEU A 219 5.19 -1.83 12.93
N ASP A 220 5.72 -0.99 13.82
CA ASP A 220 5.18 -0.80 15.18
C ASP A 220 3.74 -0.24 15.15
N ARG A 221 3.46 0.73 14.28
CA ARG A 221 2.09 1.24 14.08
C ARG A 221 1.14 0.13 13.66
N ILE A 222 1.55 -0.74 12.73
CA ILE A 222 0.74 -1.87 12.27
C ILE A 222 0.53 -2.87 13.41
N ALA A 223 1.59 -3.22 14.15
CA ALA A 223 1.52 -4.17 15.26
C ALA A 223 0.51 -3.75 16.34
N HIS A 224 0.35 -2.43 16.54
CA HIS A 224 -0.60 -1.86 17.50
C HIS A 224 -1.96 -1.47 16.89
N GLY A 225 -2.30 -1.97 15.69
CA GLY A 225 -3.61 -1.76 15.06
C GLY A 225 -3.83 -0.36 14.50
N ASN A 226 -2.77 0.43 14.30
CA ASN A 226 -2.84 1.81 13.84
C ASN A 226 -2.39 2.00 12.37
N ARG A 227 -2.59 0.99 11.52
CA ARG A 227 -2.25 1.05 10.07
C ARG A 227 -2.89 2.24 9.36
N ASN A 228 -4.11 2.59 9.74
CA ASN A 228 -4.86 3.73 9.20
C ASN A 228 -4.15 5.09 9.38
N GLU A 229 -3.22 5.21 10.33
CA GLU A 229 -2.44 6.43 10.54
C GLU A 229 -1.25 6.56 9.57
N LEU A 230 -0.80 5.46 8.97
CA LEU A 230 0.33 5.46 8.04
C LEU A 230 0.11 6.35 6.82
N GLU A 231 -1.14 6.47 6.36
CA GLU A 231 -1.49 7.37 5.26
C GLU A 231 -1.06 8.83 5.53
N ARG A 232 -1.25 9.29 6.78
CA ARG A 232 -0.83 10.62 7.20
C ARG A 232 0.69 10.73 7.26
N GLU A 233 1.37 9.67 7.71
CA GLU A 233 2.82 9.65 7.80
C GLU A 233 3.50 9.59 6.43
N TRP A 234 2.93 8.86 5.47
CA TRP A 234 3.39 8.88 4.07
C TRP A 234 3.17 10.26 3.44
N ALA A 235 2.05 10.92 3.76
CA ALA A 235 1.80 12.27 3.29
C ALA A 235 2.82 13.26 3.88
N HIS A 236 3.18 13.09 5.15
CA HIS A 236 4.23 13.86 5.81
C HIS A 236 5.58 13.64 5.11
N LEU A 237 5.97 12.39 4.86
CA LEU A 237 7.21 12.04 4.18
C LEU A 237 7.29 12.67 2.77
N VAL A 238 6.20 12.65 2.01
CA VAL A 238 6.13 13.35 0.71
C VAL A 238 6.27 14.85 0.88
N ASN A 239 5.58 15.43 1.86
CA ASN A 239 5.61 16.87 2.09
C ASN A 239 6.96 17.36 2.61
N GLU A 240 7.72 16.54 3.34
CA GLU A 240 9.11 16.87 3.73
C GLU A 240 9.98 17.19 2.51
N VAL A 241 9.71 16.58 1.35
CA VAL A 241 10.46 16.83 0.11
C VAL A 241 9.73 17.83 -0.80
N CYS A 242 8.40 17.81 -0.85
CA CYS A 242 7.64 18.63 -1.78
C CYS A 242 7.30 20.04 -1.27
N LEU A 243 7.31 20.28 0.05
CA LEU A 243 6.95 21.56 0.66
C LEU A 243 8.17 22.10 1.42
N ASN A 244 8.50 23.37 1.15
CA ASN A 244 9.50 24.14 1.89
C ASN A 244 8.87 24.75 3.13
#